data_AF-A0A3M2G647-F1
#
_entry.id   AF-A0A3M2G647-F1
#
_cell.length_a   1.000
_cell.length_b   1.000
_cell.length_c   1.000
_cell.angle_alpha   90.00
_cell.angle_beta   90.00
_cell.angle_gamma   90.00
#
_symmetry.space_group_name_H-M   'P 1'
#
loop_
_entity.id
_entity.type
_entity.pdbx_description
1 polymer ?
#
loop_
_entity_poly.entity_id
_entity_poly.type
_entity_poly.pdbx_seq_one_letter_code
_entity_poly.pdbx_strand_id
1 'polypeptide(L)'
;MSWLPRLGTILLILSAFVVVLDTRWHDPLPWLFARGLFSLMLLVTAGLMIQQYHRQVPSSPPSPPDFDPESEAPDARGEAVSSVTDQLESLQNTLDIVRFTLSAVTEAGLENEDRLNETLLKFRSMTSTLIDQNAQLMSLSETNNAEYQQVRMITAETLHSIQEHLKETETTLHMSRDHITKLDILERGIQDLTEILNTNDMVTDAINMLALNATIEAARAGDRGRGFGVIAEELSRLALEARDSTRKVQIYLDDLFANSADILDQLKTDISRAETIVDELASISQNAILIEQSIQRLYDIFNDTLASVDQQTPLLKRLVEQLADIEREIGEIQDVTRNVLQTAEDLGEMLQ
;
A
#
# COMPACT_ATOMS: atom_id res chain seq x y z
N MET A 1 19.13 -72.81 19.76
CA MET A 1 20.07 -72.40 18.69
C MET A 1 19.42 -72.09 17.32
N SER A 2 18.13 -71.72 17.21
CA SER A 2 17.44 -71.59 15.90
C SER A 2 16.96 -70.19 15.48
N TRP A 3 17.31 -69.11 16.19
CA TRP A 3 16.80 -67.76 15.91
C TRP A 3 17.83 -66.75 15.37
N LEU A 4 19.13 -67.03 15.47
CA LEU A 4 20.19 -66.16 14.91
C LEU A 4 20.04 -65.91 13.39
N PRO A 5 19.74 -66.93 12.55
CA PRO A 5 19.54 -66.70 11.13
C PRO A 5 18.33 -65.81 10.82
N ARG A 6 17.31 -65.84 11.70
CA ARG A 6 16.08 -65.05 11.54
C ARG A 6 16.29 -63.56 11.84
N LEU A 7 17.17 -63.24 12.79
CA LEU A 7 17.59 -61.85 13.10
C LEU A 7 18.41 -61.24 11.97
N GLY A 8 19.33 -62.01 11.38
CA GLY A 8 20.09 -61.58 10.20
C GLY A 8 19.21 -61.27 8.99
N THR A 9 18.18 -62.09 8.74
CA THR A 9 17.20 -61.81 7.67
C THR A 9 16.34 -60.58 7.95
N ILE A 10 16.00 -60.29 9.20
CA ILE A 10 15.24 -59.08 9.56
C ILE A 10 16.09 -57.82 9.33
N LEU A 11 17.37 -57.86 9.72
CA LEU A 11 18.33 -56.77 9.48
C LEU A 11 18.56 -56.51 7.98
N LEU A 12 18.64 -57.56 7.16
CA LEU A 12 18.77 -57.45 5.70
C LEU A 12 17.51 -56.88 5.02
N ILE A 13 16.32 -57.28 5.48
CA ILE A 13 15.06 -56.74 4.94
C ILE A 13 14.90 -55.26 5.32
N LEU A 14 15.35 -54.87 6.52
CA LEU A 14 15.34 -53.47 6.97
C LEU A 14 16.39 -52.61 6.28
N SER A 15 17.60 -53.12 6.01
CA SER A 15 18.60 -52.37 5.25
C SER A 15 18.13 -52.11 3.81
N ALA A 16 17.46 -53.08 3.18
CA ALA A 16 16.82 -52.90 1.89
C ALA A 16 15.69 -51.86 1.94
N PHE A 17 14.94 -51.77 3.03
CA PHE A 17 13.89 -50.76 3.22
C PHE A 17 14.45 -49.33 3.36
N VAL A 18 15.58 -49.17 4.05
CA VAL A 18 16.30 -47.89 4.18
C VAL A 18 16.83 -47.41 2.82
N VAL A 19 17.36 -48.31 1.99
CA VAL A 19 17.82 -48.00 0.62
C VAL A 19 16.65 -47.63 -0.32
N VAL A 20 15.47 -48.22 -0.13
CA VAL A 20 14.28 -47.86 -0.91
C VAL A 20 13.71 -46.50 -0.49
N LEU A 21 13.86 -46.10 0.78
CA LEU A 21 13.50 -44.76 1.25
C LEU A 21 14.42 -43.66 0.68
N ASP A 22 15.71 -43.97 0.53
CA ASP A 22 16.75 -43.09 -0.05
C ASP A 22 16.46 -42.68 -1.50
N THR A 23 15.80 -43.54 -2.28
CA THR A 23 15.56 -43.32 -3.72
C THR A 23 14.26 -42.59 -4.06
N ARG A 24 13.36 -42.36 -3.08
CA ARG A 24 12.00 -41.86 -3.36
C ARG A 24 11.60 -40.53 -2.72
N TRP A 25 12.35 -39.99 -1.76
CA TRP A 25 11.94 -38.81 -0.98
C TRP A 25 13.03 -37.73 -1.00
N HIS A 26 12.65 -36.48 -1.30
CA HIS A 26 13.55 -35.31 -1.28
C HIS A 26 13.48 -34.50 0.03
N ASP A 27 12.66 -34.93 1.01
CA ASP A 27 12.54 -34.27 2.31
C ASP A 27 13.53 -34.88 3.33
N PRO A 28 14.30 -34.05 4.08
CA PRO A 28 15.35 -34.52 4.99
C PRO A 28 14.82 -35.10 6.32
N LEU A 29 13.60 -34.74 6.72
CA LEU A 29 13.00 -35.15 8.00
C LEU A 29 12.71 -36.67 8.09
N PRO A 30 12.00 -37.29 7.13
CA PRO A 30 11.76 -38.74 7.16
C PRO A 30 13.05 -39.58 7.15
N TRP A 31 14.09 -39.08 6.49
CA TRP A 31 15.39 -39.73 6.39
C TRP A 31 16.16 -39.73 7.71
N LEU A 32 16.16 -38.60 8.43
CA LEU A 32 16.76 -38.50 9.78
C LEU A 32 16.00 -39.37 10.80
N PHE A 33 14.67 -39.37 10.77
CA PHE A 33 13.86 -40.25 11.62
C PHE A 33 14.14 -41.72 11.32
N ALA A 34 14.25 -42.13 10.05
CA ALA A 34 14.56 -43.50 9.67
C ALA A 34 15.95 -43.95 10.17
N ARG A 35 16.96 -43.07 10.09
CA ARG A 35 18.30 -43.34 10.62
C ARG A 35 18.34 -43.42 12.14
N GLY A 36 17.65 -42.50 12.83
CA GLY A 36 17.52 -42.54 14.29
C GLY A 36 16.78 -43.79 14.79
N LEU A 37 15.73 -44.22 14.07
CA LEU A 37 15.03 -45.46 14.40
C LEU A 37 15.92 -46.70 14.18
N PHE A 38 16.74 -46.68 13.13
CA PHE A 38 17.68 -47.76 12.82
C PHE A 38 18.82 -47.86 13.86
N SER A 39 19.38 -46.73 14.30
CA SER A 39 20.41 -46.71 15.35
C SER A 39 19.87 -47.14 16.70
N LEU A 40 18.65 -46.71 17.06
CA LEU A 40 17.97 -47.11 18.29
C LEU A 40 17.63 -48.61 18.27
N MET A 41 17.22 -49.14 17.12
CA MET A 41 16.96 -50.57 16.96
C MET A 41 18.26 -51.39 17.06
N LEU A 42 19.38 -50.89 16.52
CA LEU A 42 20.70 -51.51 16.70
C LEU A 42 21.11 -51.55 18.17
N LEU A 43 20.96 -50.43 18.90
CA LEU A 43 21.19 -50.36 20.35
C LEU A 43 20.32 -51.35 21.14
N VAL A 44 19.04 -51.46 20.81
CA VAL A 44 18.13 -52.43 21.43
C VAL A 44 18.56 -53.87 21.13
N THR A 45 18.97 -54.17 19.90
CA THR A 45 19.46 -55.51 19.56
C THR A 45 20.78 -55.86 20.24
N ALA A 46 21.69 -54.89 20.38
CA ALA A 46 22.92 -55.04 21.14
C ALA A 46 22.64 -55.27 22.63
N GLY A 47 21.72 -54.50 23.22
CA GLY A 47 21.29 -54.67 24.61
C GLY A 47 20.64 -56.04 24.86
N LEU A 48 19.80 -56.52 23.93
CA LEU A 48 19.19 -57.85 24.03
C LEU A 48 20.22 -58.97 23.91
N MET A 49 21.23 -58.83 23.03
CA MET A 49 22.37 -59.76 22.93
C MET A 49 23.14 -59.82 24.26
N ILE A 50 23.45 -58.67 24.87
CA ILE A 50 24.13 -58.59 26.18
C ILE A 50 23.29 -59.22 27.29
N GLN A 51 21.98 -58.97 27.33
CA GLN A 51 21.06 -59.55 28.31
C GLN A 51 20.94 -61.07 28.17
N GLN A 52 20.95 -61.58 26.93
CA GLN A 52 20.88 -63.00 26.65
C GLN A 52 22.20 -63.73 26.97
N TYR A 53 23.33 -63.02 26.88
CA TYR A 53 24.63 -63.48 27.36
C TYR A 53 24.64 -63.59 28.89
N HIS A 54 24.14 -62.58 29.61
CA HIS A 54 24.07 -62.62 31.07
C HIS A 54 23.20 -63.76 31.62
N ARG A 55 22.17 -64.20 30.88
CA ARG A 55 21.35 -65.37 31.24
C ARG A 55 22.03 -66.72 31.04
N GLN A 56 23.10 -66.80 30.24
CA GLN A 56 23.84 -68.03 29.96
C GLN A 56 25.04 -68.22 30.91
N VAL A 57 25.49 -67.16 31.58
CA VAL A 57 26.55 -67.23 32.59
C VAL A 57 25.94 -67.58 33.96
N PRO A 58 26.35 -68.67 34.63
CA PRO A 58 25.80 -69.06 35.94
C PRO A 58 26.09 -67.98 37.01
N SER A 59 25.11 -67.68 37.86
CA SER A 59 25.17 -66.63 38.90
C SER A 59 26.04 -66.97 40.13
N SER A 60 26.82 -68.06 40.06
CA SER A 60 27.71 -68.50 41.12
C SER A 60 29.02 -68.93 40.47
N PRO A 61 30.18 -68.42 40.91
CA PRO A 61 31.45 -68.97 40.46
C PRO A 61 31.47 -70.47 40.82
N PRO A 62 31.90 -71.36 39.91
CA PRO A 62 32.06 -72.77 40.25
C PRO A 62 33.07 -72.87 41.41
N SER A 63 32.78 -73.74 42.38
CA SER A 63 33.72 -74.08 43.46
C SER A 63 35.09 -74.38 42.86
N PRO A 64 36.20 -73.95 43.48
CA PRO A 64 37.53 -74.30 42.98
C PRO A 64 37.64 -75.82 42.91
N PRO A 65 38.04 -76.40 41.77
CA PRO A 65 38.19 -77.85 41.67
C PRO A 65 39.33 -78.30 42.59
N ASP A 66 39.16 -79.48 43.22
CA ASP A 66 40.24 -80.15 43.95
C ASP A 66 41.42 -80.31 42.98
N PHE A 67 42.51 -79.60 43.25
CA PHE A 67 43.72 -79.62 42.44
C PHE A 67 44.48 -80.93 42.71
N ASP A 68 44.33 -81.90 41.81
CA ASP A 68 45.19 -83.07 41.72
C ASP A 68 46.28 -82.80 40.65
N PRO A 69 47.60 -82.76 40.97
CA PRO A 69 48.62 -82.19 40.08
C PRO A 69 48.98 -83.02 38.83
N GLU A 70 48.41 -84.22 38.61
CA GLU A 70 48.95 -85.17 37.62
C GLU A 70 47.96 -85.76 36.59
N SER A 71 46.73 -85.26 36.39
CA SER A 71 45.79 -85.93 35.45
C SER A 71 44.83 -85.10 34.57
N GLU A 72 45.23 -83.93 34.05
CA GLU A 72 44.40 -83.23 33.03
C GLU A 72 45.04 -83.17 31.63
N ALA A 73 44.26 -83.60 30.64
CA ALA A 73 44.59 -83.52 29.23
C ALA A 73 44.69 -82.04 28.78
N PRO A 74 45.69 -81.68 27.94
CA PRO A 74 45.89 -80.32 27.41
C PRO A 74 44.66 -79.69 26.70
N ASP A 75 43.74 -80.51 26.19
CA ASP A 75 42.60 -80.09 25.37
C ASP A 75 41.57 -79.23 26.10
N ALA A 76 41.19 -79.55 27.35
CA ALA A 76 40.15 -78.81 28.07
C ALA A 76 40.56 -77.37 28.43
N ARG A 77 41.86 -77.15 28.71
CA ARG A 77 42.43 -75.80 28.88
C ARG A 77 42.54 -75.06 27.54
N GLY A 78 42.88 -75.76 26.46
CA GLY A 78 42.92 -75.19 25.11
C GLY A 78 41.55 -74.72 24.62
N GLU A 79 40.50 -75.52 24.83
CA GLU A 79 39.11 -75.17 24.48
C GLU A 79 38.57 -73.98 25.29
N ALA A 80 38.85 -73.92 26.60
CA ALA A 80 38.45 -72.80 27.44
C ALA A 80 39.18 -71.50 27.05
N VAL A 81 40.48 -71.57 26.73
CA VAL A 81 41.25 -70.41 26.25
C VAL A 81 40.76 -69.97 24.86
N SER A 82 40.49 -70.90 23.95
CA SER A 82 39.90 -70.62 22.62
C SER A 82 38.54 -69.93 22.73
N SER A 83 37.68 -70.40 23.62
CA SER A 83 36.37 -69.78 23.85
C SER A 83 36.48 -68.36 24.42
N VAL A 84 37.46 -68.10 25.28
CA VAL A 84 37.69 -66.76 25.84
C VAL A 84 38.28 -65.83 24.78
N THR A 85 39.18 -66.31 23.91
CA THR A 85 39.69 -65.52 22.78
C THR A 85 38.61 -65.18 21.76
N ASP A 86 37.73 -66.12 21.41
CA ASP A 86 36.62 -65.88 20.48
C ASP A 86 35.61 -64.87 21.07
N GLN A 87 35.37 -64.92 22.39
CA GLN A 87 34.54 -63.96 23.10
C GLN A 87 35.17 -62.56 23.13
N LEU A 88 36.48 -62.46 23.35
CA LEU A 88 37.23 -61.20 23.31
C LEU A 88 37.20 -60.58 21.90
N GLU A 89 37.37 -61.39 20.85
CA GLU A 89 37.29 -60.93 19.46
C GLU A 89 35.87 -60.44 19.11
N SER A 90 34.84 -61.17 19.54
CA SER A 90 33.45 -60.73 19.40
C SER A 90 33.18 -59.43 20.16
N LEU A 91 33.70 -59.27 21.37
CA LEU A 91 33.57 -58.05 22.17
C LEU A 91 34.25 -56.85 21.51
N GLN A 92 35.47 -57.03 21.00
CA GLN A 92 36.19 -56.00 20.25
C GLN A 92 35.41 -55.56 19.01
N ASN A 93 34.94 -56.51 18.19
CA ASN A 93 34.11 -56.18 17.03
C ASN A 93 32.84 -55.41 17.41
N THR A 94 32.21 -55.75 18.53
CA THR A 94 31.01 -55.05 19.01
C THR A 94 31.34 -53.62 19.46
N LEU A 95 32.47 -53.43 20.16
CA LEU A 95 32.93 -52.11 20.61
C LEU A 95 33.33 -51.20 19.45
N ASP A 96 33.95 -51.75 18.39
CA ASP A 96 34.28 -50.99 17.19
C ASP A 96 33.02 -50.50 16.45
N ILE A 97 31.99 -51.35 16.35
CA ILE A 97 30.69 -50.94 15.82
C ILE A 97 30.09 -49.83 16.68
N VAL A 98 30.11 -49.98 18.01
CA VAL A 98 29.59 -48.96 18.94
C VAL A 98 30.33 -47.63 18.77
N ARG A 99 31.67 -47.62 18.70
CA ARG A 99 32.46 -46.40 18.44
C ARG A 99 32.11 -45.75 17.11
N PHE A 100 32.03 -46.54 16.04
CA PHE A 100 31.67 -46.02 14.72
C PHE A 100 30.28 -45.36 14.76
N THR A 101 29.31 -46.01 15.41
CA THR A 101 27.96 -45.43 15.55
C THR A 101 27.94 -44.19 16.44
N LEU A 102 28.70 -44.15 17.54
CA LEU A 102 28.82 -42.97 18.40
C LEU A 102 29.40 -41.79 17.63
N SER A 103 30.48 -42.00 16.88
CA SER A 103 31.10 -40.97 16.05
C SER A 103 30.14 -40.43 14.99
N ALA A 104 29.43 -41.31 14.28
CA ALA A 104 28.42 -40.89 13.30
C ALA A 104 27.25 -40.12 13.94
N VAL A 105 26.82 -40.49 15.15
CA VAL A 105 25.79 -39.78 15.90
C VAL A 105 26.29 -38.40 16.36
N THR A 106 27.55 -38.29 16.82
CA THR A 106 28.12 -37.00 17.22
C THR A 106 28.25 -36.03 16.04
N GLU A 107 28.72 -36.51 14.89
CA GLU A 107 28.85 -35.69 13.68
C GLU A 107 27.47 -35.18 13.21
N ALA A 108 26.47 -36.08 13.16
CA ALA A 108 25.10 -35.70 12.84
C ALA A 108 24.48 -34.74 13.87
N GLY A 109 24.81 -34.88 15.16
CA GLY A 109 24.36 -33.99 16.23
C GLY A 109 24.90 -32.57 16.06
N LEU A 110 26.20 -32.43 15.81
CA LEU A 110 26.86 -31.15 15.56
C LEU A 110 26.31 -30.47 14.28
N GLU A 111 26.15 -31.22 13.19
CA GLU A 111 25.56 -30.67 11.96
C GLU A 111 24.11 -30.20 12.18
N ASN A 112 23.33 -30.95 12.96
CA ASN A 112 21.95 -30.58 13.25
C ASN A 112 21.87 -29.33 14.14
N GLU A 113 22.78 -29.18 15.11
CA GLU A 113 22.92 -27.99 15.94
C GLU A 113 23.20 -26.74 15.10
N ASP A 114 24.18 -26.79 14.20
CA ASP A 114 24.53 -25.67 13.31
C ASP A 114 23.34 -25.25 12.44
N ARG A 115 22.64 -26.23 11.86
CA ARG A 115 21.45 -26.00 11.03
C ARG A 115 20.28 -25.40 11.81
N LEU A 116 20.05 -25.85 13.04
CA LEU A 116 18.99 -25.33 13.90
C LEU A 116 19.31 -23.90 14.35
N ASN A 117 20.56 -23.61 14.72
CA ASN A 117 21.01 -22.27 15.08
C ASN A 117 20.85 -21.29 13.90
N GLU A 118 21.25 -21.68 12.69
CA GLU A 118 21.08 -20.83 11.50
C GLU A 118 19.61 -20.53 11.21
N THR A 119 18.75 -21.56 11.33
CA THR A 119 17.30 -21.42 11.12
C THR A 119 16.67 -20.53 12.18
N LEU A 120 17.07 -20.67 13.44
CA LEU A 120 16.57 -19.87 14.56
C LEU A 120 16.96 -18.39 14.42
N LEU A 121 18.18 -18.10 13.95
CA LEU A 121 18.61 -16.74 13.63
C LEU A 121 17.75 -16.11 12.52
N LYS A 122 17.46 -16.85 11.45
CA LYS A 122 16.57 -16.39 10.37
C LYS A 122 15.16 -16.08 10.89
N PHE A 123 14.58 -16.96 11.70
CA PHE A 123 13.27 -16.72 12.30
C PHE A 123 13.26 -15.54 13.27
N ARG A 124 14.28 -15.39 14.12
CA ARG A 124 14.42 -14.23 15.01
C ARG A 124 14.46 -12.92 14.23
N SER A 125 15.29 -12.86 13.18
CA SER A 125 15.37 -11.68 12.32
C SER A 125 14.03 -11.37 11.67
N MET A 126 13.35 -12.37 11.10
CA MET A 126 12.03 -12.20 10.48
C MET A 126 10.97 -11.73 11.47
N THR A 127 10.98 -12.27 12.70
CA THR A 127 10.04 -11.90 13.77
C THR A 127 10.25 -10.46 14.21
N SER A 128 11.51 -10.06 14.41
CA SER A 128 11.85 -8.66 14.74
C SER A 128 11.37 -7.71 13.66
N THR A 129 11.62 -8.03 12.38
CA THR A 129 11.16 -7.20 11.26
C THR A 129 9.64 -7.07 11.23
N LEU A 130 8.89 -8.15 11.49
CA LEU A 130 7.43 -8.09 11.56
C LEU A 130 6.91 -7.25 12.74
N ILE A 131 7.57 -7.33 13.91
CA ILE A 131 7.24 -6.47 15.06
C ILE A 131 7.48 -5.00 14.72
N ASP A 132 8.63 -4.68 14.11
CA ASP A 132 8.97 -3.32 13.70
C ASP A 132 7.98 -2.79 12.64
N GLN A 133 7.60 -3.62 11.66
CA GLN A 133 6.59 -3.29 10.65
C GLN A 133 5.22 -3.00 11.27
N ASN A 134 4.77 -3.80 12.22
CA ASN A 134 3.50 -3.57 12.92
C ASN A 134 3.51 -2.26 13.72
N ALA A 135 4.61 -1.96 14.41
CA ALA A 135 4.77 -0.70 15.13
C ALA A 135 4.77 0.51 14.18
N GLN A 136 5.42 0.40 13.02
CA GLN A 136 5.40 1.43 11.97
C GLN A 136 3.99 1.65 11.38
N LEU A 137 3.23 0.57 11.17
CA LEU A 137 1.84 0.68 10.69
C LEU A 137 0.94 1.38 11.71
N MET A 138 1.15 1.13 13.01
CA MET A 138 0.42 1.82 14.08
C MET A 138 0.72 3.32 14.13
N SER A 139 1.98 3.75 13.97
CA SER A 139 2.30 5.18 13.93
C SER A 139 1.80 5.86 12.66
N LEU A 140 1.85 5.15 11.52
CA LEU A 140 1.29 5.61 10.26
C LEU A 140 -0.23 5.80 10.36
N SER A 141 -0.93 5.02 11.20
CA SER A 141 -2.38 5.16 11.43
C SER A 141 -2.78 6.52 11.97
N GLU A 142 -2.09 7.01 12.99
CA GLU A 142 -2.40 8.31 13.60
C GLU A 142 -2.26 9.43 12.57
N THR A 143 -1.20 9.36 11.75
CA THR A 143 -0.94 10.30 10.67
C THR A 143 -2.00 10.18 9.57
N ASN A 144 -2.31 8.96 9.12
CA ASN A 144 -3.30 8.72 8.07
C ASN A 144 -4.70 9.17 8.47
N ASN A 145 -5.09 9.00 9.74
CA ASN A 145 -6.36 9.50 10.24
C ASN A 145 -6.40 11.03 10.29
N ALA A 146 -5.30 11.71 10.65
CA ALA A 146 -5.22 13.17 10.60
C ALA A 146 -5.33 13.70 9.16
N GLU A 147 -4.57 13.12 8.23
CA GLU A 147 -4.61 13.44 6.79
C GLU A 147 -6.02 13.20 6.21
N TYR A 148 -6.65 12.07 6.55
CA TYR A 148 -8.01 11.76 6.15
C TYR A 148 -9.02 12.86 6.55
N GLN A 149 -8.96 13.31 7.81
CA GLN A 149 -9.83 14.38 8.29
C GLN A 149 -9.54 15.72 7.60
N GLN A 150 -8.26 16.04 7.36
CA GLN A 150 -7.87 17.26 6.64
C GLN A 150 -8.40 17.27 5.21
N VAL A 151 -8.21 16.18 4.45
CA VAL A 151 -8.71 16.09 3.07
C VAL A 151 -10.23 16.22 3.02
N ARG A 152 -10.96 15.61 3.96
CA ARG A 152 -12.42 15.76 4.04
C ARG A 152 -12.85 17.19 4.34
N MET A 153 -12.16 17.87 5.24
CA MET A 153 -12.43 19.28 5.57
C MET A 153 -12.22 20.18 4.34
N ILE A 154 -11.06 20.07 3.69
CA ILE A 154 -10.73 20.84 2.48
C ILE A 154 -11.73 20.56 1.35
N THR A 155 -12.13 19.30 1.17
CA THR A 155 -13.10 18.92 0.14
C THR A 155 -14.47 19.53 0.42
N ALA A 156 -14.91 19.52 1.68
CA ALA A 156 -16.18 20.14 2.09
C ALA A 156 -16.15 21.66 1.92
N GLU A 157 -15.06 22.33 2.31
CA GLU A 157 -14.85 23.77 2.10
C GLU A 157 -14.84 24.13 0.61
N THR A 158 -14.18 23.32 -0.22
CA THR A 158 -14.13 23.50 -1.67
C THR A 158 -15.54 23.40 -2.27
N LEU A 159 -16.32 22.37 -1.90
CA LEU A 159 -17.69 22.21 -2.36
C LEU A 159 -18.59 23.38 -1.92
N HIS A 160 -18.40 23.87 -0.69
CA HIS A 160 -19.14 25.03 -0.20
C HIS A 160 -18.81 26.30 -0.99
N SER A 161 -17.53 26.58 -1.22
CA SER A 161 -17.07 27.72 -2.02
C SER A 161 -17.58 27.65 -3.45
N ILE A 162 -17.61 26.46 -4.07
CA ILE A 162 -18.19 26.28 -5.41
C ILE A 162 -19.68 26.65 -5.41
N GLN A 163 -20.44 26.23 -4.40
CA GLN A 163 -21.87 26.58 -4.31
C GLN A 163 -22.09 28.09 -4.17
N GLU A 164 -21.25 28.77 -3.39
CA GLU A 164 -21.30 30.22 -3.23
C GLU A 164 -21.00 30.91 -4.56
N HIS A 165 -19.92 30.53 -5.24
CA HIS A 165 -19.55 31.09 -6.54
C HIS A 165 -20.57 30.83 -7.64
N LEU A 166 -21.23 29.66 -7.65
CA LEU A 166 -22.32 29.38 -8.59
C LEU A 166 -23.50 30.34 -8.37
N LYS A 167 -23.87 30.59 -7.12
CA LYS A 167 -24.95 31.53 -6.77
C LYS A 167 -24.60 32.98 -7.15
N GLU A 168 -23.36 33.40 -6.90
CA GLU A 168 -22.86 34.71 -7.33
C GLU A 168 -22.89 34.84 -8.85
N THR A 169 -22.43 33.82 -9.57
CA THR A 169 -22.40 33.80 -11.04
C THR A 169 -23.81 33.84 -11.63
N GLU A 170 -24.76 33.10 -11.07
CA GLU A 170 -26.17 33.14 -11.45
C GLU A 170 -26.76 34.54 -11.26
N THR A 171 -26.44 35.19 -10.13
CA THR A 171 -26.88 36.57 -9.84
C THR A 171 -26.32 37.55 -10.86
N THR A 172 -25.02 37.45 -11.18
CA THR A 172 -24.37 38.28 -12.21
C THR A 172 -25.00 38.06 -13.58
N LEU A 173 -25.25 36.81 -13.98
CA LEU A 173 -25.91 36.50 -15.25
C LEU A 173 -27.31 37.11 -15.34
N HIS A 174 -28.07 37.06 -14.25
CA HIS A 174 -29.40 37.68 -14.19
C HIS A 174 -29.30 39.21 -14.36
N MET A 175 -28.39 39.86 -13.63
CA MET A 175 -28.17 41.31 -13.74
C MET A 175 -27.71 41.72 -15.14
N SER A 176 -26.82 40.95 -15.78
CA SER A 176 -26.36 41.24 -17.14
C SER A 176 -27.48 41.14 -18.17
N ARG A 177 -28.39 40.15 -18.03
CA ARG A 177 -29.58 40.03 -18.91
C ARG A 177 -30.55 41.21 -18.72
N ASP A 178 -30.73 41.66 -17.48
CA ASP A 178 -31.52 42.87 -17.19
C ASP A 178 -30.89 44.13 -17.80
N HIS A 179 -29.56 44.26 -17.74
CA HIS A 179 -28.84 45.37 -18.36
C HIS A 179 -28.98 45.37 -19.88
N ILE A 180 -28.90 44.22 -20.55
CA ILE A 180 -29.17 44.10 -21.99
C ILE A 180 -30.57 44.62 -22.32
N THR A 181 -31.58 44.23 -21.53
CA THR A 181 -32.97 44.68 -21.75
C THR A 181 -33.11 46.20 -21.59
N LYS A 182 -32.42 46.79 -20.61
CA LYS A 182 -32.42 48.24 -20.40
C LYS A 182 -31.70 49.00 -21.52
N LEU A 183 -30.61 48.46 -22.04
CA LEU A 183 -29.87 49.04 -23.16
C LEU A 183 -30.68 48.98 -24.46
N ASP A 184 -31.43 47.90 -24.70
CA ASP A 184 -32.37 47.81 -25.83
C ASP A 184 -33.49 48.85 -25.76
N ILE A 185 -33.98 49.18 -24.57
CA ILE A 185 -34.94 50.29 -24.38
C ILE A 185 -34.27 51.64 -24.62
N LEU A 186 -33.03 51.83 -24.14
CA LEU A 186 -32.25 53.05 -24.35
C LEU A 186 -31.99 53.30 -25.84
N GLU A 187 -31.59 52.26 -26.58
CA GLU A 187 -31.32 52.32 -28.01
C GLU A 187 -32.56 52.79 -28.78
N ARG A 188 -33.73 52.24 -28.47
CA ARG A 188 -35.01 52.68 -29.04
C ARG A 188 -35.32 54.13 -28.71
N GLY A 189 -35.11 54.55 -27.45
CA GLY A 189 -35.31 55.95 -27.06
C GLY A 189 -34.40 56.93 -27.79
N ILE A 190 -33.15 56.55 -28.10
CA ILE A 190 -32.22 57.36 -28.89
C ILE A 190 -32.69 57.48 -30.35
N GLN A 191 -33.21 56.39 -30.93
CA GLN A 191 -33.76 56.38 -32.28
C GLN A 191 -34.97 57.32 -32.39
N ASP A 192 -35.91 57.24 -31.43
CA ASP A 192 -37.08 58.12 -31.38
C ASP A 192 -36.68 59.60 -31.27
N LEU A 193 -35.67 59.92 -30.44
CA LEU A 193 -35.16 61.29 -30.31
C LEU A 193 -34.50 61.79 -31.60
N THR A 194 -33.77 60.92 -32.29
CA THR A 194 -33.15 61.25 -33.58
C THR A 194 -34.21 61.60 -34.64
N GLU A 195 -35.35 60.90 -34.67
CA GLU A 195 -36.48 61.23 -35.55
C GLU A 195 -37.08 62.62 -35.23
N ILE A 196 -37.22 62.93 -33.94
CA ILE A 196 -37.69 64.25 -33.49
C ILE A 196 -36.71 65.36 -33.91
N LEU A 197 -35.40 65.15 -33.76
CA LEU A 197 -34.39 66.14 -34.15
C LEU A 197 -34.38 66.38 -35.66
N ASN A 198 -34.52 65.32 -36.47
CA ASN A 198 -34.65 65.45 -37.92
C ASN A 198 -35.88 66.30 -38.30
N THR A 199 -37.00 66.08 -37.61
CA THR A 199 -38.20 66.90 -37.81
C THR A 199 -37.97 68.36 -37.40
N ASN A 200 -37.26 68.60 -36.29
CA ASN A 200 -36.93 69.95 -35.83
C ASN A 200 -35.98 70.70 -36.79
N ASP A 201 -35.01 69.99 -37.37
CA ASP A 201 -34.10 70.54 -38.39
C ASP A 201 -34.91 71.02 -39.61
N MET A 202 -35.85 70.19 -40.08
CA MET A 202 -36.77 70.54 -41.18
C MET A 202 -37.64 71.78 -40.85
N VAL A 203 -38.19 71.84 -39.63
CA VAL A 203 -38.99 73.00 -39.18
C VAL A 203 -38.14 74.26 -39.13
N THR A 204 -36.92 74.14 -38.61
CA THR A 204 -36.01 75.27 -38.46
C THR A 204 -35.54 75.81 -39.81
N ASP A 205 -35.23 74.93 -40.77
CA ASP A 205 -34.93 75.33 -42.15
C ASP A 205 -36.14 76.00 -42.82
N ALA A 206 -37.36 75.53 -42.57
CA ALA A 206 -38.59 76.16 -43.06
C ALA A 206 -38.79 77.57 -42.47
N ILE A 207 -38.57 77.76 -41.16
CA ILE A 207 -38.62 79.07 -40.50
C ILE A 207 -37.57 80.00 -41.10
N ASN A 208 -36.34 79.53 -41.27
CA ASN A 208 -35.26 80.32 -41.85
C ASN A 208 -35.59 80.77 -43.30
N MET A 209 -36.17 79.88 -44.10
CA MET A 209 -36.64 80.20 -45.45
C MET A 209 -37.78 81.23 -45.45
N LEU A 210 -38.74 81.11 -44.53
CA LEU A 210 -39.81 82.10 -44.38
C LEU A 210 -39.28 83.46 -43.93
N ALA A 211 -38.34 83.46 -42.98
CA ALA A 211 -37.67 84.66 -42.50
C ALA A 211 -36.89 85.35 -43.61
N LEU A 212 -36.14 84.60 -44.43
CA LEU A 212 -35.43 85.13 -45.59
C LEU A 212 -36.39 85.79 -46.60
N ASN A 213 -37.50 85.12 -46.92
CA ASN A 213 -38.53 85.68 -47.81
C ASN A 213 -39.14 86.96 -47.23
N ALA A 214 -39.39 87.01 -45.92
CA ALA A 214 -39.89 88.19 -45.24
C ALA A 214 -38.87 89.35 -45.25
N THR A 215 -37.58 89.07 -45.08
CA THR A 215 -36.50 90.06 -45.19
C THR A 215 -36.45 90.67 -46.60
N ILE A 216 -36.59 89.85 -47.65
CA ILE A 216 -36.65 90.31 -49.04
C ILE A 216 -37.85 91.24 -49.27
N GLU A 217 -39.04 90.84 -48.79
CA GLU A 217 -40.26 91.64 -48.98
C GLU A 217 -40.23 92.93 -48.14
N ALA A 218 -39.65 92.89 -46.94
CA ALA A 218 -39.41 94.07 -46.12
C ALA A 218 -38.47 95.07 -46.80
N ALA A 219 -37.39 94.60 -47.43
CA ALA A 219 -36.50 95.44 -48.24
C ALA A 219 -37.23 96.04 -49.45
N ARG A 220 -38.12 95.27 -50.09
CA ARG A 220 -38.93 95.70 -51.24
C ARG A 220 -39.95 96.80 -50.88
N ALA A 221 -40.51 96.75 -49.67
CA ALA A 221 -41.43 97.76 -49.14
C ALA A 221 -40.75 99.08 -48.69
N GLY A 222 -39.42 99.14 -48.73
CA GLY A 222 -38.63 100.34 -48.38
C GLY A 222 -38.87 100.79 -46.93
N ASP A 223 -39.11 102.10 -46.72
CA ASP A 223 -39.28 102.67 -45.39
C ASP A 223 -40.46 102.09 -44.59
N ARG A 224 -41.50 101.59 -45.29
CA ARG A 224 -42.68 100.98 -44.64
C ARG A 224 -42.40 99.55 -44.13
N GLY A 225 -41.35 98.91 -44.64
CA GLY A 225 -40.96 97.53 -44.29
C GLY A 225 -39.90 97.42 -43.20
N ARG A 226 -39.28 98.54 -42.78
CA ARG A 226 -38.13 98.53 -41.84
C ARG A 226 -38.38 97.74 -40.55
N GLY A 227 -39.53 97.92 -39.91
CA GLY A 227 -39.87 97.18 -38.68
C GLY A 227 -40.03 95.67 -38.91
N PHE A 228 -40.61 95.28 -40.04
CA PHE A 228 -40.74 93.87 -40.42
C PHE A 228 -39.40 93.24 -40.80
N GLY A 229 -38.48 94.02 -41.41
CA GLY A 229 -37.14 93.56 -41.74
C GLY A 229 -36.32 93.18 -40.52
N VAL A 230 -36.39 93.99 -39.45
CA VAL A 230 -35.70 93.68 -38.18
C VAL A 230 -36.24 92.39 -37.54
N ILE A 231 -37.57 92.18 -37.57
CA ILE A 231 -38.18 90.95 -37.04
C ILE A 231 -37.77 89.74 -37.87
N ALA A 232 -37.73 89.87 -39.21
CA ALA A 232 -37.35 88.79 -40.11
C ALA A 232 -35.86 88.40 -39.95
N GLU A 233 -34.97 89.37 -39.76
CA GLU A 233 -33.55 89.11 -39.48
C GLU A 233 -33.36 88.39 -38.14
N GLU A 234 -34.09 88.80 -37.09
CA GLU A 234 -34.06 88.13 -35.78
C GLU A 234 -34.63 86.70 -35.83
N LEU A 235 -35.71 86.47 -36.60
CA LEU A 235 -36.26 85.12 -36.82
C LEU A 235 -35.27 84.20 -37.57
N SER A 236 -34.56 84.72 -38.58
CA SER A 236 -33.51 83.96 -39.28
C SER A 236 -32.35 83.62 -38.35
N ARG A 237 -31.92 84.57 -37.52
CA ARG A 237 -30.88 84.36 -36.49
C ARG A 237 -31.28 83.26 -35.50
N LEU A 238 -32.50 83.33 -34.96
CA LEU A 238 -33.03 82.33 -34.03
C LEU A 238 -33.17 80.94 -34.67
N ALA A 239 -33.59 80.87 -35.94
CA ALA A 239 -33.64 79.61 -36.66
C ALA A 239 -32.24 79.00 -36.82
N LEU A 240 -31.24 79.77 -37.26
CA LEU A 240 -29.87 79.27 -37.38
C LEU A 240 -29.30 78.80 -36.04
N GLU A 241 -29.60 79.49 -34.94
CA GLU A 241 -29.18 79.13 -33.58
C GLU A 241 -29.88 77.85 -33.08
N ALA A 242 -31.17 77.68 -33.36
CA ALA A 242 -31.92 76.46 -33.06
C ALA A 242 -31.39 75.26 -33.85
N ARG A 243 -30.97 75.47 -35.11
CA ARG A 243 -30.37 74.44 -35.97
C ARG A 243 -29.01 73.98 -35.43
N ASP A 244 -28.16 74.92 -35.04
CA ASP A 244 -26.87 74.61 -34.44
C ASP A 244 -27.02 73.83 -33.13
N SER A 245 -28.00 74.21 -32.32
CA SER A 245 -28.35 73.50 -31.09
C SER A 245 -28.83 72.07 -31.37
N THR A 246 -29.72 71.88 -32.35
CA THR A 246 -30.21 70.56 -32.79
C THR A 246 -29.06 69.67 -33.25
N ARG A 247 -28.12 70.21 -34.05
CA ARG A 247 -26.92 69.47 -34.49
C ARG A 247 -26.03 69.05 -33.32
N LYS A 248 -25.84 69.90 -32.31
CA LYS A 248 -25.08 69.52 -31.10
C LYS A 248 -25.74 68.38 -30.35
N VAL A 249 -27.07 68.40 -30.20
CA VAL A 249 -27.81 67.29 -29.57
C VAL A 249 -27.65 66.00 -30.38
N GLN A 250 -27.69 66.06 -31.71
CA GLN A 250 -27.47 64.89 -32.56
C GLN A 250 -26.10 64.25 -32.30
N ILE A 251 -25.03 65.04 -32.23
CA ILE A 251 -23.67 64.53 -31.93
C ILE A 251 -23.65 63.81 -30.57
N TYR A 252 -24.29 64.38 -29.55
CA TYR A 252 -24.37 63.72 -28.23
C TYR A 252 -25.17 62.42 -28.25
N LEU A 253 -26.22 62.33 -29.07
CA LEU A 253 -26.99 61.10 -29.23
C LEU A 253 -26.21 60.02 -29.98
N ASP A 254 -25.45 60.40 -31.01
CA ASP A 254 -24.58 59.47 -31.75
C ASP A 254 -23.50 58.89 -30.82
N ASP A 255 -22.88 59.73 -29.98
CA ASP A 255 -21.92 59.29 -28.96
C ASP A 255 -22.58 58.36 -27.92
N LEU A 256 -23.80 58.68 -27.48
CA LEU A 256 -24.54 57.85 -26.53
C LEU A 256 -24.90 56.47 -27.13
N PHE A 257 -25.27 56.43 -28.41
CA PHE A 257 -25.55 55.20 -29.15
C PHE A 257 -24.29 54.34 -29.25
N ALA A 258 -23.16 54.92 -29.63
CA ALA A 258 -21.88 54.21 -29.74
C ALA A 258 -21.46 53.61 -28.39
N ASN A 259 -21.58 54.38 -27.30
CA ASN A 259 -21.27 53.90 -25.95
C ASN A 259 -22.23 52.76 -25.50
N SER A 260 -23.52 52.87 -25.82
CA SER A 260 -24.51 51.82 -25.54
C SER A 260 -24.17 50.51 -26.26
N ALA A 261 -23.76 50.60 -27.53
CA ALA A 261 -23.36 49.44 -28.33
C ALA A 261 -22.09 48.76 -27.79
N ASP A 262 -21.09 49.53 -27.34
CA ASP A 262 -19.87 48.99 -26.72
C ASP A 262 -20.18 48.25 -25.41
N ILE A 263 -21.03 48.83 -24.55
CA ILE A 263 -21.48 48.17 -23.31
C ILE A 263 -22.23 46.87 -23.61
N LEU A 264 -23.07 46.84 -24.66
CA LEU A 264 -23.77 45.63 -25.07
C LEU A 264 -22.82 44.50 -25.50
N ASP A 265 -21.75 44.82 -26.23
CA ASP A 265 -20.74 43.84 -26.65
C ASP A 265 -19.95 43.29 -25.46
N GLN A 266 -19.57 44.18 -24.53
CA GLN A 266 -18.93 43.79 -23.27
C GLN A 266 -19.82 42.87 -22.44
N LEU A 267 -21.11 43.19 -22.28
CA LEU A 267 -22.07 42.34 -21.55
C LEU A 267 -22.25 40.96 -22.19
N LYS A 268 -22.28 40.87 -23.52
CA LYS A 268 -22.35 39.57 -24.21
C LYS A 268 -21.10 38.72 -23.94
N THR A 269 -19.94 39.36 -23.96
CA THR A 269 -18.66 38.72 -23.62
C THR A 269 -18.67 38.24 -22.17
N ASP A 270 -19.12 39.07 -21.23
CA ASP A 270 -19.19 38.72 -19.81
C ASP A 270 -20.15 37.56 -19.54
N ILE A 271 -21.30 37.51 -20.23
CA ILE A 271 -22.24 36.38 -20.15
C ILE A 271 -21.56 35.09 -20.62
N SER A 272 -20.89 35.11 -21.78
CA SER A 272 -20.19 33.92 -22.31
C SER A 272 -19.08 33.43 -21.36
N ARG A 273 -18.35 34.35 -20.72
CA ARG A 273 -17.33 34.02 -19.71
C ARG A 273 -17.96 33.43 -18.45
N ALA A 274 -19.06 34.01 -17.98
CA ALA A 274 -19.79 33.49 -16.83
C ALA A 274 -20.35 32.08 -17.08
N GLU A 275 -20.86 31.79 -18.28
CA GLU A 275 -21.30 30.45 -18.67
C GLU A 275 -20.13 29.44 -18.66
N THR A 276 -18.96 29.85 -19.14
CA THR A 276 -17.74 29.01 -19.07
C THR A 276 -17.34 28.72 -17.62
N ILE A 277 -17.41 29.72 -16.74
CA ILE A 277 -17.11 29.56 -15.30
C ILE A 277 -18.07 28.55 -14.66
N VAL A 278 -19.36 28.58 -15.01
CA VAL A 278 -20.34 27.61 -14.50
C VAL A 278 -19.95 26.18 -14.89
N ASP A 279 -19.55 25.95 -16.14
CA ASP A 279 -19.11 24.63 -16.62
C ASP A 279 -17.83 24.16 -15.91
N GLU A 280 -16.85 25.05 -15.73
CA GLU A 280 -15.62 24.77 -14.98
C GLU A 280 -15.91 24.40 -13.52
N LEU A 281 -16.75 25.17 -12.84
CA LEU A 281 -17.17 24.91 -11.45
C LEU A 281 -17.91 23.58 -11.32
N ALA A 282 -18.73 23.21 -12.30
CA ALA A 282 -19.39 21.90 -12.33
C ALA A 282 -18.36 20.75 -12.43
N SER A 283 -17.34 20.90 -13.28
CA SER A 283 -16.26 19.91 -13.38
C SER A 283 -15.44 19.81 -12.09
N ILE A 284 -15.14 20.93 -11.44
CA ILE A 284 -14.39 20.94 -10.17
C ILE A 284 -15.22 20.26 -9.07
N SER A 285 -16.53 20.53 -9.01
CA SER A 285 -17.45 19.87 -8.06
C SER A 285 -17.45 18.36 -8.22
N GLN A 286 -17.52 17.88 -9.47
CA GLN A 286 -17.47 16.44 -9.76
C GLN A 286 -16.14 15.81 -9.33
N ASN A 287 -15.01 16.50 -9.54
CA ASN A 287 -13.70 16.03 -9.09
C ASN A 287 -13.60 15.99 -7.56
N ALA A 288 -14.14 17.00 -6.86
CA ALA A 288 -14.18 17.02 -5.39
C ALA A 288 -14.97 15.82 -4.83
N ILE A 289 -16.12 15.47 -5.43
CA ILE A 289 -16.90 14.27 -5.06
C ILE A 289 -16.09 12.99 -5.28
N LEU A 290 -15.35 12.88 -6.39
CA LEU A 290 -14.50 11.71 -6.66
C LEU A 290 -13.33 11.60 -5.68
N ILE A 291 -12.76 12.72 -5.24
CA ILE A 291 -11.74 12.78 -4.20
C ILE A 291 -12.33 12.28 -2.88
N GLU A 292 -13.52 12.74 -2.47
CA GLU A 292 -14.20 12.29 -1.26
C GLU A 292 -14.43 10.77 -1.25
N GLN A 293 -14.89 10.20 -2.37
CA GLN A 293 -15.09 8.77 -2.50
C GLN A 293 -13.77 7.98 -2.47
N SER A 294 -12.70 8.54 -3.04
CA SER A 294 -11.40 7.87 -3.08
C SER A 294 -10.72 7.90 -1.72
N ILE A 295 -10.83 9.01 -0.99
CA ILE A 295 -10.27 9.12 0.36
C ILE A 295 -11.03 8.23 1.36
N GLN A 296 -12.36 8.10 1.23
CA GLN A 296 -13.14 7.15 2.03
C GLN A 296 -12.69 5.70 1.79
N ARG A 297 -12.52 5.30 0.52
CA ARG A 297 -12.03 3.95 0.19
C ARG A 297 -10.64 3.68 0.75
N LEU A 298 -9.74 4.67 0.69
CA LEU A 298 -8.40 4.54 1.28
C LEU A 298 -8.45 4.37 2.80
N TYR A 299 -9.34 5.10 3.47
CA TYR A 299 -9.57 4.97 4.91
C TYR A 299 -10.05 3.57 5.30
N ASP A 300 -11.00 3.03 4.55
CA ASP A 300 -11.54 1.68 4.80
C ASP A 300 -10.45 0.61 4.64
N ILE A 301 -9.68 0.64 3.53
CA ILE A 301 -8.56 -0.28 3.29
C ILE A 301 -7.51 -0.20 4.40
N PHE A 302 -7.22 1.02 4.88
CA PHE A 302 -6.25 1.23 5.94
C PHE A 302 -6.74 0.63 7.26
N ASN A 303 -8.02 0.81 7.60
CA ASN A 303 -8.60 0.19 8.80
C ASN A 303 -8.61 -1.35 8.72
N ASP A 304 -8.87 -1.93 7.55
CA ASP A 304 -8.77 -3.38 7.33
C ASP A 304 -7.32 -3.88 7.54
N THR A 305 -6.34 -3.07 7.12
CA THR A 305 -4.91 -3.36 7.35
C THR A 305 -4.59 -3.32 8.84
N LEU A 306 -5.11 -2.35 9.59
CA LEU A 306 -4.92 -2.28 11.05
C LEU A 306 -5.58 -3.46 11.78
N ALA A 307 -6.77 -3.87 11.36
CA ALA A 307 -7.41 -5.07 11.90
C ALA A 307 -6.53 -6.32 11.67
N SER A 308 -5.87 -6.41 10.52
CA SER A 308 -4.94 -7.50 10.22
C SER A 308 -3.69 -7.45 11.10
N VAL A 309 -3.14 -6.25 11.37
CA VAL A 309 -2.02 -6.04 12.30
C VAL A 309 -2.38 -6.46 13.73
N ASP A 310 -3.59 -6.12 14.19
CA ASP A 310 -4.09 -6.50 15.50
C ASP A 310 -4.18 -8.03 15.65
N GLN A 311 -4.62 -8.72 14.59
CA GLN A 311 -4.63 -10.19 14.54
C GLN A 311 -3.24 -10.83 14.49
N GLN A 312 -2.25 -10.18 13.88
CA GLN A 312 -0.87 -10.68 13.79
C GLN A 312 -0.09 -10.54 15.11
N THR A 313 -0.38 -9.51 15.90
CA THR A 313 0.30 -9.24 17.17
C THR A 313 0.36 -10.45 18.13
N PRO A 314 -0.75 -11.16 18.43
CA PRO A 314 -0.70 -12.36 19.27
C PRO A 314 -0.01 -13.56 18.59
N LEU A 315 0.00 -13.63 17.25
CA LEU A 315 0.75 -14.66 16.52
C LEU A 315 2.26 -14.45 16.67
N LEU A 316 2.72 -13.20 16.54
CA LEU A 316 4.13 -12.85 16.73
C LEU A 316 4.59 -13.14 18.15
N LYS A 317 3.78 -12.82 19.16
CA LYS A 317 4.11 -13.15 20.56
C LYS A 317 4.32 -14.65 20.76
N ARG A 318 3.40 -15.48 20.24
CA ARG A 318 3.55 -16.95 20.28
C ARG A 318 4.79 -17.43 19.54
N LEU A 319 5.14 -16.80 18.42
CA LEU A 319 6.30 -17.18 17.65
C LEU A 319 7.61 -16.84 18.38
N VAL A 320 7.66 -15.71 19.10
CA VAL A 320 8.78 -15.39 20.02
C VAL A 320 8.90 -16.44 21.13
N GLU A 321 7.78 -16.84 21.75
CA GLU A 321 7.76 -17.88 22.78
C GLU A 321 8.26 -19.23 22.24
N GLN A 322 7.79 -19.64 21.06
CA GLN A 322 8.24 -20.88 20.40
C GLN A 322 9.74 -20.85 20.04
N LEU A 323 10.27 -19.70 19.62
CA LEU A 323 11.70 -19.58 19.34
C LEU A 323 12.55 -19.73 20.60
N ALA A 324 12.08 -19.27 21.75
CA ALA A 324 12.75 -19.48 23.02
C ALA A 324 12.74 -20.97 23.43
N ASP A 325 11.63 -21.68 23.16
CA ASP A 325 11.54 -23.12 23.41
C ASP A 325 12.50 -23.92 22.53
N ILE A 326 12.59 -23.60 21.22
CA ILE A 326 13.53 -24.26 20.30
C ILE A 326 14.98 -24.01 20.72
N GLU A 327 15.31 -22.78 21.16
CA GLU A 327 16.65 -22.48 21.67
C GLU A 327 17.02 -23.35 22.88
N ARG A 328 16.06 -23.59 23.78
CA ARG A 328 16.25 -24.52 24.90
C ARG A 328 16.47 -25.96 24.42
N GLU A 329 15.69 -26.43 23.45
CA GLU A 329 15.85 -27.77 22.87
C GLU A 329 17.22 -27.96 22.18
N ILE A 330 17.73 -26.93 21.49
CA ILE A 330 19.09 -26.96 20.93
C ILE A 330 20.13 -27.13 22.03
N GLY A 331 19.99 -26.42 23.16
CA GLY A 331 20.86 -26.58 24.32
C GLY A 331 20.85 -28.00 24.91
N GLU A 332 19.68 -28.65 24.94
CA GLU A 332 19.56 -30.05 25.37
C GLU A 332 20.26 -31.00 24.37
N ILE A 333 20.14 -30.76 23.07
CA ILE A 333 20.85 -31.53 22.03
C ILE A 333 22.37 -31.36 22.15
N GLN A 334 22.86 -30.14 22.42
CA GLN A 334 24.26 -29.85 22.67
C GLN A 334 24.80 -30.69 23.84
N ASP A 335 24.07 -30.72 24.95
CA ASP A 335 24.47 -31.48 26.14
C ASP A 335 24.47 -32.99 25.87
N VAL A 336 23.47 -33.52 25.17
CA VAL A 336 23.44 -34.92 24.75
C VAL A 336 24.62 -35.25 23.84
N THR A 337 24.90 -34.41 22.84
CA THR A 337 25.99 -34.60 21.89
C THR A 337 27.35 -34.62 22.61
N ARG A 338 27.54 -33.73 23.59
CA ARG A 338 28.74 -33.70 24.44
C ARG A 338 28.91 -34.97 25.26
N ASN A 339 27.83 -35.48 25.87
CA ASN A 339 27.86 -36.72 26.64
C ASN A 339 28.18 -37.94 25.77
N VAL A 340 27.63 -37.98 24.54
CA VAL A 340 27.91 -39.03 23.53
C VAL A 340 29.38 -38.96 23.09
N LEU A 341 29.94 -37.76 22.90
CA LEU A 341 31.36 -37.58 22.57
C LEU A 341 32.26 -38.11 23.69
N GLN A 342 31.97 -37.74 24.94
CA GLN A 342 32.75 -38.18 26.09
C GLN A 342 32.69 -39.71 26.28
N THR A 343 31.51 -40.31 26.12
CA THR A 343 31.39 -41.79 26.18
C THR A 343 32.14 -42.49 25.05
N ALA A 344 32.25 -41.87 23.87
CA ALA A 344 33.08 -42.39 22.78
C ALA A 344 34.58 -42.33 23.11
N GLU A 345 35.04 -41.24 23.74
CA GLU A 345 36.41 -41.07 24.23
C GLU A 345 36.75 -42.07 25.36
N ASP A 346 35.86 -42.25 26.33
CA ASP A 346 36.05 -43.21 27.43
C ASP A 346 36.17 -44.66 26.90
N LEU A 347 35.31 -45.04 25.94
CA LEU A 347 35.43 -46.31 25.23
C LEU A 347 36.77 -46.39 24.47
N GLY A 348 37.22 -45.25 23.94
CA GLY A 348 38.53 -44.93 23.37
C GLY A 348 39.69 -45.49 24.21
N GLU A 349 39.70 -45.10 25.47
CA GLU A 349 40.76 -45.38 26.42
C GLU A 349 40.70 -46.80 26.99
N MET A 350 39.51 -47.37 27.20
CA MET A 350 39.35 -48.73 27.78
C MET A 350 39.90 -49.87 26.92
N LEU A 351 40.14 -49.63 25.63
CA LEU A 351 40.62 -50.63 24.66
C LEU A 351 42.13 -50.55 24.41
N GLN A 352 42.83 -49.55 24.97
CA GLN A 352 44.29 -49.45 24.99
C GLN A 352 44.85 -50.18 26.21
#